data_AF-A0A354BFG0-F1
#
_entry.id   AF-A0A354BFG0-F1
#
_cell.length_a   1.000
_cell.length_b   1.000
_cell.length_c   1.000
_cell.angle_alpha   90.00
_cell.angle_beta   90.00
_cell.angle_gamma   90.00
#
_symmetry.space_group_name_H-M   'P 1'
#
loop_
_entity.id
_entity.type
_entity.pdbx_description
1 polymer ?
#
loop_
_entity_poly.entity_id
_entity_poly.type
_entity_poly.pdbx_seq_one_letter_code
_entity_poly.pdbx_strand_id
1 'polypeptide(L)'
;RVGQFELANTGTLFLDEIGDLSPITQAKLLRVIQEREFTRIGGVQPIKVDVRIVAATNKNLDDLVRKGLFREDLYYRINVISLYLPPLRERPEDIPLIANHFLEKRLEEAQRPPIEFGKEALELLTRYPWPGNVRELENFIEQAFIWSQHATEITPEHLPTSMKSTSRSPSLRDDTLAGRMSLEKAVMEFEREIILDALKRTNYVQTHAANLLGISRRMLKYRMDTLGIGRPDNSTTQDSEPHMQE
;
A
#
# COMPACT_ATOMS: atom_id res chain seq x y z
N ARG A 1 -31.95 -14.29 -19.78
CA ARG A 1 -31.64 -13.43 -18.61
C ARG A 1 -31.53 -12.00 -19.11
N VAL A 2 -32.11 -11.03 -18.41
CA VAL A 2 -32.07 -9.60 -18.79
C VAL A 2 -30.63 -9.10 -18.69
N GLY A 3 -30.18 -8.29 -19.66
CA GLY A 3 -28.82 -7.73 -19.70
C GLY A 3 -28.66 -6.49 -18.83
N GLN A 4 -27.43 -6.11 -18.47
CA GLN A 4 -27.16 -4.99 -17.57
C GLN A 4 -27.69 -3.63 -18.09
N PHE A 5 -27.60 -3.36 -19.39
CA PHE A 5 -28.15 -2.15 -19.99
C PHE A 5 -29.69 -2.07 -19.90
N GLU A 6 -30.37 -3.21 -19.99
CA GLU A 6 -31.82 -3.27 -19.88
C GLU A 6 -32.27 -3.11 -18.42
N LEU A 7 -31.52 -3.67 -17.47
CA LEU A 7 -31.76 -3.47 -16.04
C LEU A 7 -31.55 -2.01 -15.62
N ALA A 8 -30.60 -1.31 -16.24
CA ALA A 8 -30.28 0.08 -15.95
C ALA A 8 -31.08 1.10 -16.76
N ASN A 9 -32.06 0.68 -17.56
CA ASN A 9 -32.86 1.58 -18.38
C ASN A 9 -33.55 2.64 -17.51
N THR A 10 -33.47 3.91 -17.92
CA THR A 10 -33.84 5.13 -17.17
C THR A 10 -33.08 5.35 -15.86
N GLY A 11 -31.99 4.62 -15.65
CA GLY A 11 -31.17 4.66 -14.44
C GLY A 11 -29.69 4.96 -14.72
N THR A 12 -28.82 4.47 -13.83
CA THR A 12 -27.37 4.63 -13.95
C THR A 12 -26.68 3.27 -14.04
N LEU A 13 -25.76 3.14 -14.99
CA LEU A 13 -24.89 1.97 -15.13
C LEU A 13 -23.46 2.36 -14.73
N PHE A 14 -22.96 1.69 -13.68
CA PHE A 14 -21.56 1.79 -13.27
C PHE A 14 -20.72 0.71 -13.96
N LEU A 15 -19.67 1.12 -14.66
CA LEU A 15 -18.72 0.24 -15.34
C LEU A 15 -17.35 0.36 -14.65
N ASP A 16 -16.99 -0.63 -13.86
CA ASP A 16 -15.66 -0.71 -13.26
C ASP A 16 -14.65 -1.32 -14.23
N GLU A 17 -13.37 -0.97 -14.08
CA GLU A 17 -12.25 -1.48 -14.86
C GLU A 17 -12.45 -1.38 -16.40
N ILE A 18 -12.98 -0.26 -16.89
CA ILE A 18 -13.28 -0.08 -18.33
C ILE A 18 -12.05 -0.24 -19.24
N GLY A 19 -10.85 0.01 -18.70
CA GLY A 19 -9.57 -0.20 -19.40
C GLY A 19 -9.20 -1.67 -19.67
N ASP A 20 -9.94 -2.63 -19.11
CA ASP A 20 -9.75 -4.07 -19.33
C ASP A 20 -10.71 -4.67 -20.37
N LEU A 21 -11.57 -3.84 -20.97
CA LEU A 21 -12.50 -4.30 -21.99
C LEU A 21 -11.76 -4.80 -23.24
N SER A 22 -12.17 -5.97 -23.74
CA SER A 22 -11.72 -6.47 -25.04
C SER A 22 -12.10 -5.51 -26.18
N PRO A 23 -11.38 -5.47 -27.31
CA PRO A 23 -11.71 -4.60 -28.44
C PRO A 23 -13.14 -4.80 -28.97
N ILE A 24 -13.64 -6.04 -28.95
CA ILE A 24 -15.02 -6.36 -29.35
C ILE A 24 -16.03 -5.74 -28.38
N THR A 25 -15.75 -5.81 -27.07
CA THR A 25 -16.61 -5.21 -26.06
C THR A 25 -16.59 -3.69 -26.14
N GLN A 26 -15.43 -3.09 -26.41
CA GLN A 26 -15.30 -1.64 -26.64
C GLN A 26 -16.18 -1.18 -27.82
N ALA A 27 -16.15 -1.89 -28.95
CA ALA A 27 -16.99 -1.58 -30.10
C ALA A 27 -18.50 -1.70 -29.79
N LYS A 28 -18.89 -2.74 -29.05
CA LYS A 28 -20.29 -2.91 -28.60
C LYS A 28 -20.72 -1.78 -27.67
N LEU A 29 -19.87 -1.43 -26.69
CA LEU A 29 -20.15 -0.35 -25.74
C LEU A 29 -20.30 0.99 -26.47
N LEU A 30 -19.40 1.30 -27.41
CA LEU A 30 -19.49 2.49 -28.24
C LEU A 30 -20.84 2.58 -28.96
N ARG A 31 -21.30 1.47 -29.55
CA ARG A 31 -22.58 1.42 -30.25
C ARG A 31 -23.75 1.74 -29.32
N VAL A 32 -23.76 1.19 -28.10
CA VAL A 32 -24.82 1.50 -27.13
C VAL A 32 -24.78 2.97 -26.71
N ILE A 33 -23.60 3.54 -26.51
CA ILE A 33 -23.45 4.96 -26.14
C ILE A 33 -23.92 5.89 -27.27
N GLN A 34 -23.60 5.55 -28.52
CA GLN A 34 -23.92 6.38 -29.68
C GLN A 34 -25.39 6.25 -30.11
N GLU A 35 -25.88 5.03 -30.28
CA GLU A 35 -27.20 4.75 -30.86
C GLU A 35 -28.30 4.67 -29.80
N ARG A 36 -27.94 4.59 -28.51
CA ARG A 36 -28.86 4.34 -27.39
C ARG A 36 -29.69 3.07 -27.58
N GLU A 37 -29.13 2.09 -28.29
CA GLU A 37 -29.74 0.79 -28.50
C GLU A 37 -28.69 -0.32 -28.46
N PHE A 38 -29.14 -1.53 -28.15
CA PHE A 38 -28.31 -2.72 -28.19
C PHE A 38 -29.11 -3.94 -28.62
N THR A 39 -28.42 -5.00 -29.05
CA THR A 39 -29.04 -6.27 -29.41
C THR A 39 -28.67 -7.34 -28.39
N ARG A 40 -29.63 -8.17 -27.97
CA ARG A 40 -29.34 -9.32 -27.11
C ARG A 40 -28.43 -10.32 -27.84
N ILE A 41 -27.63 -11.07 -27.09
CA ILE A 41 -26.84 -12.16 -27.67
C ILE A 41 -27.80 -13.17 -28.30
N GLY A 42 -27.63 -13.44 -29.60
CA GLY A 42 -28.53 -14.32 -30.37
C GLY A 42 -29.87 -13.69 -30.78
N GLY A 43 -30.14 -12.44 -30.39
CA GLY A 43 -31.28 -11.67 -30.86
C GLY A 43 -30.96 -10.91 -32.14
N VAL A 44 -32.02 -10.49 -32.85
CA VAL A 44 -31.92 -9.61 -34.03
C VAL A 44 -32.61 -8.27 -33.83
N GLN A 45 -33.43 -8.13 -32.78
CA GLN A 45 -34.16 -6.91 -32.51
C GLN A 45 -33.32 -5.94 -31.66
N PRO A 46 -33.14 -4.68 -32.09
CA PRO A 46 -32.54 -3.65 -31.27
C PRO A 46 -33.49 -3.25 -30.13
N ILE A 47 -32.92 -2.98 -28.97
CA ILE A 47 -33.61 -2.55 -27.75
C ILE A 47 -33.09 -1.17 -27.40
N LYS A 48 -33.97 -0.17 -27.38
CA LYS A 48 -33.62 1.19 -26.97
C LYS A 48 -33.47 1.27 -25.45
N VAL A 49 -32.47 2.02 -25.01
CA VAL A 49 -32.17 2.27 -23.60
C VAL A 49 -31.78 3.72 -23.37
N ASP A 50 -32.18 4.27 -22.24
CA ASP A 50 -31.74 5.58 -21.76
C ASP A 50 -30.98 5.40 -20.45
N VAL A 51 -29.66 5.53 -20.46
CA VAL A 51 -28.83 5.16 -19.30
C VAL A 51 -27.76 6.21 -19.09
N ARG A 52 -27.63 6.67 -17.84
CA ARG A 52 -26.45 7.43 -17.41
C ARG A 52 -25.30 6.46 -17.18
N ILE A 53 -24.17 6.67 -17.84
CA ILE A 53 -22.98 5.84 -17.64
C ILE A 53 -22.00 6.54 -16.70
N VAL A 54 -21.50 5.80 -15.71
CA VAL A 54 -20.37 6.19 -14.88
C VAL A 54 -19.31 5.10 -15.04
N ALA A 55 -18.09 5.46 -15.43
CA ALA A 55 -17.03 4.51 -15.65
C ALA A 55 -15.84 4.79 -14.73
N ALA A 56 -15.17 3.73 -14.30
CA ALA A 56 -13.95 3.78 -13.50
C ALA A 56 -12.86 2.88 -14.11
N THR A 57 -11.60 3.24 -13.88
CA THR A 57 -10.44 2.42 -14.23
C THR A 57 -9.22 2.83 -13.43
N ASN A 58 -8.34 1.86 -13.17
CA ASN A 58 -7.00 2.07 -12.62
C ASN A 58 -5.91 2.25 -13.70
N LYS A 59 -6.27 2.18 -14.99
CA LYS A 59 -5.33 2.32 -16.11
C LYS A 59 -5.40 3.72 -16.71
N ASN A 60 -4.26 4.19 -17.22
CA ASN A 60 -4.22 5.41 -18.02
C ASN A 60 -4.81 5.13 -19.41
N LEU A 61 -6.04 5.59 -19.66
CA LEU A 61 -6.71 5.35 -20.94
C LEU A 61 -6.03 6.06 -22.12
N ASP A 62 -5.48 7.26 -21.92
CA ASP A 62 -4.72 7.97 -22.96
C ASP A 62 -3.53 7.14 -23.45
N ASP A 63 -2.79 6.51 -22.54
CA ASP A 63 -1.69 5.62 -22.89
C ASP A 63 -2.18 4.34 -23.59
N LEU A 64 -3.34 3.80 -23.21
CA LEU A 64 -3.93 2.66 -23.89
C LEU A 64 -4.40 3.00 -25.32
N VAL A 65 -4.91 4.22 -25.52
CA VAL A 65 -5.27 4.73 -26.85
C VAL A 65 -4.02 4.84 -27.73
N ARG A 66 -2.94 5.44 -27.23
CA ARG A 66 -1.66 5.54 -27.96
C ARG A 66 -1.07 4.17 -28.33
N LYS A 67 -1.29 3.16 -27.47
CA LYS A 67 -0.84 1.77 -27.70
C LYS A 67 -1.79 0.97 -28.60
N GLY A 68 -2.92 1.54 -29.03
CA GLY A 68 -3.95 0.85 -29.82
C GLY A 68 -4.72 -0.24 -29.05
N LEU A 69 -4.62 -0.24 -27.72
CA LEU A 69 -5.30 -1.20 -26.84
C LEU A 69 -6.69 -0.71 -26.40
N PHE A 70 -6.93 0.60 -26.52
CA PHE A 70 -8.22 1.21 -26.27
C PHE A 70 -8.63 2.07 -27.46
N ARG A 71 -9.90 2.02 -27.84
CA ARG A 71 -10.38 2.80 -29.00
C ARG A 71 -10.52 4.27 -28.65
N GLU A 72 -9.96 5.11 -29.52
CA GLU A 72 -10.01 6.56 -29.41
C GLU A 72 -11.45 7.10 -29.42
N ASP A 73 -12.31 6.55 -30.27
CA ASP A 73 -13.73 6.95 -30.38
C ASP A 73 -14.54 6.69 -29.11
N LEU A 74 -14.26 5.58 -28.41
CA LEU A 74 -14.85 5.26 -27.12
C LEU A 74 -14.30 6.18 -26.03
N TYR A 75 -12.99 6.43 -26.02
CA TYR A 75 -12.34 7.30 -25.03
C TYR A 75 -13.01 8.67 -24.97
N TYR A 76 -13.20 9.34 -26.11
CA TYR A 76 -13.83 10.67 -26.14
C TYR A 76 -15.32 10.66 -25.77
N ARG A 77 -16.00 9.50 -25.87
CA ARG A 77 -17.41 9.37 -25.46
C ARG A 77 -17.59 9.15 -23.97
N ILE A 78 -16.61 8.55 -23.30
CA ILE A 78 -16.66 8.30 -21.85
C ILE A 78 -15.96 9.41 -21.05
N ASN A 79 -14.86 9.97 -21.57
CA ASN A 79 -14.05 10.97 -20.86
C ASN A 79 -14.60 12.40 -21.03
N VAL A 80 -15.91 12.57 -20.77
CA VAL A 80 -16.58 13.89 -20.86
C VAL A 80 -16.35 14.69 -19.58
N ILE A 81 -16.53 14.04 -18.42
CA ILE A 81 -16.24 14.61 -17.10
C ILE A 81 -15.35 13.59 -16.39
N SER A 82 -14.10 13.97 -16.14
CA SER A 82 -13.11 13.10 -15.50
C SER A 82 -12.94 13.50 -14.04
N LEU A 83 -13.00 12.51 -13.13
CA LEU A 83 -12.71 12.69 -11.72
C LEU A 83 -11.48 11.86 -11.38
N TYR A 84 -10.39 12.54 -11.01
CA TYR A 84 -9.20 11.87 -10.51
C TYR A 84 -9.38 11.53 -9.04
N LEU A 85 -9.27 10.24 -8.70
CA LEU A 85 -9.28 9.78 -7.32
C LEU A 85 -7.84 9.57 -6.86
N PRO A 86 -7.27 10.47 -6.01
CA PRO A 86 -5.89 10.34 -5.57
C PRO A 86 -5.70 9.06 -4.75
N PRO A 87 -4.57 8.35 -4.87
CA PRO A 87 -4.25 7.24 -3.99
C PRO A 87 -4.15 7.69 -2.53
N LEU A 88 -4.36 6.77 -1.58
CA LEU A 88 -4.34 7.09 -0.14
C LEU A 88 -3.05 7.81 0.31
N ARG A 89 -1.89 7.45 -0.25
CA ARG A 89 -0.59 8.08 0.04
C ARG A 89 -0.50 9.58 -0.30
N GLU A 90 -1.39 10.09 -1.14
CA GLU A 90 -1.44 11.52 -1.52
C GLU A 90 -2.39 12.33 -0.61
N ARG A 91 -3.04 11.67 0.35
CA ARG A 91 -3.97 12.27 1.31
C ARG A 91 -3.76 11.73 2.73
N PRO A 92 -2.56 11.86 3.30
CA PRO A 92 -2.24 11.29 4.61
C PRO A 92 -3.12 11.83 5.75
N GLU A 93 -3.64 13.05 5.62
CA GLU A 93 -4.57 13.68 6.56
C GLU A 93 -5.91 12.96 6.70
N ASP A 94 -6.34 12.22 5.67
CA ASP A 94 -7.60 11.45 5.69
C ASP A 94 -7.43 10.10 6.42
N ILE A 95 -6.18 9.60 6.56
CA ILE A 95 -5.90 8.26 7.09
C ILE A 95 -6.49 8.06 8.49
N PRO A 96 -6.30 8.96 9.48
CA PRO A 96 -6.86 8.76 10.82
C PRO A 96 -8.40 8.64 10.80
N LEU A 97 -9.07 9.47 10.00
CA LEU A 97 -10.52 9.45 9.88
C LEU A 97 -11.02 8.13 9.27
N ILE A 98 -10.38 7.68 8.18
CA ILE A 98 -10.73 6.43 7.50
C ILE A 98 -10.42 5.22 8.39
N ALA A 99 -9.29 5.24 9.11
CA ALA A 99 -8.91 4.17 10.02
C ALA A 99 -9.91 4.01 11.17
N ASN A 100 -10.31 5.13 11.80
CA ASN A 100 -11.33 5.13 12.84
C ASN A 100 -12.67 4.60 12.31
N HIS A 101 -13.09 5.02 11.12
CA HIS A 101 -14.32 4.52 10.51
C HIS A 101 -14.32 2.99 10.35
N PHE A 102 -13.22 2.41 9.86
CA PHE A 102 -13.12 0.95 9.75
C PHE A 102 -13.08 0.25 11.10
N LEU A 103 -12.41 0.83 12.09
CA LEU A 103 -12.35 0.27 13.43
C LEU A 103 -13.74 0.26 14.09
N GLU A 104 -14.45 1.40 14.06
CA GLU A 104 -15.81 1.54 14.59
C GLU A 104 -16.74 0.51 13.95
N LYS A 105 -16.71 0.39 12.62
CA LYS A 105 -17.50 -0.60 11.89
C LYS A 105 -17.25 -2.03 12.38
N ARG A 106 -15.99 -2.41 12.61
CA ARG A 106 -15.62 -3.75 13.11
C ARG A 106 -16.07 -3.96 14.56
N LEU A 107 -15.97 -2.93 15.40
CA LEU A 107 -16.42 -2.97 16.79
C LEU A 107 -17.94 -3.16 16.89
N GLU A 108 -18.70 -2.44 16.05
CA GLU A 108 -20.16 -2.58 15.95
C GLU A 108 -20.56 -3.97 15.46
N GLU A 109 -19.96 -4.46 14.37
CA GLU A 109 -20.24 -5.79 13.80
C GLU A 109 -19.96 -6.92 14.82
N ALA A 110 -18.93 -6.77 15.66
CA ALA A 110 -18.55 -7.76 16.67
C ALA A 110 -19.15 -7.52 18.07
N GLN A 111 -19.94 -6.45 18.26
CA GLN A 111 -20.48 -6.02 19.56
C GLN A 111 -19.40 -5.90 20.65
N ARG A 112 -18.21 -5.43 20.28
CA ARG A 112 -17.09 -5.22 21.21
C ARG A 112 -17.17 -3.81 21.83
N PRO A 113 -16.71 -3.64 23.09
CA PRO A 113 -16.57 -2.31 23.68
C PRO A 113 -15.68 -1.41 22.81
N PRO A 114 -15.93 -0.09 22.79
CA PRO A 114 -15.14 0.85 22.00
C PRO A 114 -13.67 0.81 22.45
N ILE A 115 -12.78 0.82 21.47
CA ILE A 115 -11.33 0.98 21.63
C ILE A 115 -10.86 2.02 20.64
N GLU A 116 -9.81 2.76 20.99
CA GLU A 116 -9.25 3.81 20.14
C GLU A 116 -7.84 3.45 19.70
N PHE A 117 -7.35 4.10 18.64
CA PHE A 117 -5.93 4.02 18.30
C PHE A 117 -5.10 4.92 19.21
N GLY A 118 -4.01 4.37 19.72
CA GLY A 118 -2.98 5.17 20.37
C GLY A 118 -2.27 6.07 19.38
N LYS A 119 -1.71 7.17 19.89
CA LYS A 119 -1.06 8.20 19.08
C LYS A 119 0.05 7.61 18.19
N GLU A 120 0.88 6.74 18.74
CA GLU A 120 1.98 6.10 18.04
C GLU A 120 1.49 5.16 16.92
N ALA A 121 0.35 4.49 17.12
CA ALA A 121 -0.26 3.65 16.10
C ALA A 121 -0.81 4.48 14.94
N LEU A 122 -1.51 5.58 15.23
CA LEU A 122 -1.97 6.53 14.20
C LEU A 122 -0.81 7.14 13.43
N GLU A 123 0.26 7.57 14.11
CA GLU A 123 1.45 8.10 13.44
C GLU A 123 2.08 7.06 12.49
N LEU A 124 2.11 5.79 12.88
CA LEU A 124 2.56 4.68 12.06
C LEU A 124 1.68 4.47 10.82
N LEU A 125 0.36 4.47 10.99
CA LEU A 125 -0.61 4.38 9.90
C LEU A 125 -0.44 5.56 8.92
N THR A 126 -0.29 6.79 9.43
CA THR A 126 -0.15 8.00 8.60
C THR A 126 1.17 8.03 7.82
N ARG A 127 2.26 7.52 8.39
CA ARG A 127 3.59 7.52 7.74
C ARG A 127 3.82 6.35 6.79
N TYR A 128 2.98 5.32 6.84
CA TYR A 128 3.14 4.18 5.96
C TYR A 128 2.90 4.58 4.48
N PRO A 129 3.69 4.07 3.52
CA PRO A 129 3.65 4.53 2.13
C PRO A 129 2.38 4.14 1.35
N TRP A 130 1.52 3.27 1.90
CA TRP A 130 0.28 2.79 1.28
C TRP A 130 0.44 2.42 -0.21
N PRO A 131 1.22 1.37 -0.52
CA PRO A 131 1.31 0.83 -1.88
C PRO A 131 -0.04 0.29 -2.36
N GLY A 132 -0.84 -0.29 -1.46
CA GLY A 132 -2.25 -0.55 -1.64
C GLY A 132 -3.10 0.66 -1.26
N ASN A 133 -4.22 0.84 -1.94
CA ASN A 133 -5.16 1.93 -1.65
C ASN A 133 -5.93 1.64 -0.34
N VAL A 134 -7.05 2.33 -0.10
CA VAL A 134 -7.94 2.18 1.08
C VAL A 134 -8.23 0.73 1.49
N ARG A 135 -8.27 -0.24 0.56
CA ARG A 135 -8.44 -1.67 0.88
C ARG A 135 -7.29 -2.27 1.71
N GLU A 136 -6.05 -1.83 1.49
CA GLU A 136 -4.92 -2.27 2.33
C GLU A 136 -5.07 -1.73 3.75
N LEU A 137 -5.47 -0.46 3.89
CA LEU A 137 -5.78 0.14 5.18
C LEU A 137 -6.89 -0.64 5.91
N GLU A 138 -8.01 -0.95 5.23
CA GLU A 138 -9.09 -1.76 5.82
C GLU A 138 -8.57 -3.10 6.35
N ASN A 139 -7.77 -3.83 5.55
CA ASN A 139 -7.17 -5.10 5.97
C ASN A 139 -6.25 -4.95 7.18
N PHE A 140 -5.47 -3.86 7.24
CA PHE A 140 -4.56 -3.60 8.35
C PHE A 140 -5.33 -3.27 9.63
N ILE A 141 -6.42 -2.51 9.52
CA ILE A 141 -7.30 -2.22 10.66
C ILE A 141 -8.01 -3.49 11.13
N GLU A 142 -8.43 -4.37 10.21
CA GLU A 142 -9.01 -5.66 10.56
C GLU A 142 -8.02 -6.53 11.34
N GLN A 143 -6.76 -6.61 10.90
CA GLN A 143 -5.71 -7.32 11.64
C GLN A 143 -5.47 -6.71 13.02
N ALA A 144 -5.41 -5.38 13.10
CA ALA A 144 -5.23 -4.68 14.37
C ALA A 144 -6.39 -4.92 15.34
N PHE A 145 -7.62 -4.93 14.84
CA PHE A 145 -8.80 -5.30 15.60
C PHE A 145 -8.73 -6.74 16.13
N ILE A 146 -8.26 -7.71 15.32
CA ILE A 146 -8.12 -9.10 15.73
C ILE A 146 -7.06 -9.26 16.83
N TRP A 147 -5.94 -8.55 16.73
CA TRP A 147 -4.86 -8.66 17.72
C TRP A 147 -5.12 -7.87 19.00
N SER A 148 -6.02 -6.87 18.97
CA SER A 148 -6.36 -6.04 20.12
C SER A 148 -7.48 -6.59 21.00
N GLN A 149 -7.82 -7.89 20.94
CA GLN A 149 -8.97 -8.49 21.64
C GLN A 149 -9.06 -8.17 23.14
N HIS A 150 -7.91 -8.04 23.81
CA HIS A 150 -7.83 -7.75 25.24
C HIS A 150 -7.15 -6.41 25.54
N ALA A 151 -6.93 -5.59 24.52
CA ALA A 151 -6.30 -4.29 24.69
C ALA A 151 -7.34 -3.20 24.94
N THR A 152 -6.98 -2.22 25.75
CA THR A 152 -7.78 -1.00 25.96
C THR A 152 -7.53 0.05 24.88
N GLU A 153 -6.46 -0.12 24.09
CA GLU A 153 -6.00 0.81 23.05
C GLU A 153 -5.26 0.03 21.96
N ILE A 154 -5.41 0.43 20.69
CA ILE A 154 -4.61 -0.10 19.59
C ILE A 154 -3.27 0.62 19.56
N THR A 155 -2.26 -0.05 20.09
CA THR A 155 -0.84 0.36 20.04
C THR A 155 -0.14 -0.20 18.78
N PRO A 156 1.10 0.25 18.47
CA PRO A 156 1.90 -0.29 17.38
C PRO A 156 2.08 -1.81 17.35
N GLU A 157 2.01 -2.49 18.50
CA GLU A 157 2.18 -3.94 18.58
C GLU A 157 1.04 -4.72 17.90
N HIS A 158 -0.14 -4.11 17.83
CA HIS A 158 -1.31 -4.62 17.13
C HIS A 158 -1.29 -4.31 15.62
N LEU A 159 -0.35 -3.49 15.13
CA LEU A 159 -0.27 -3.22 13.69
C LEU A 159 0.53 -4.31 12.96
N PRO A 160 0.26 -4.53 11.65
CA PRO A 160 0.99 -5.50 10.83
C PRO A 160 2.51 -5.30 10.88
N THR A 161 3.25 -6.41 10.89
CA THR A 161 4.73 -6.38 10.96
C THR A 161 5.38 -5.67 9.77
N SER A 162 4.72 -5.67 8.61
CA SER A 162 5.11 -4.87 7.43
C SER A 162 5.20 -3.37 7.73
N MET A 163 4.33 -2.83 8.58
CA MET A 163 4.38 -1.42 9.00
C MET A 163 5.53 -1.16 9.98
N LYS A 164 5.80 -2.12 10.88
CA LYS A 164 6.89 -2.05 11.87
C LYS A 164 8.28 -2.06 11.21
N SER A 165 8.40 -2.63 10.01
CA SER A 165 9.63 -2.57 9.20
C SER A 165 9.84 -1.20 8.55
N THR A 166 8.76 -0.47 8.28
CA THR A 166 8.80 0.81 7.56
C THR A 166 8.95 2.00 8.51
N SER A 167 8.63 1.84 9.79
CA SER A 167 8.89 2.84 10.84
C SER A 167 10.36 2.99 11.25
N ARG A 168 11.28 2.24 10.63
CA ARG A 168 12.72 2.44 10.79
C ARG A 168 13.33 3.29 9.69
N SER A 169 12.65 4.34 9.25
CA SER A 169 13.28 5.60 8.84
C SER A 169 12.19 6.61 8.47
N PRO A 170 12.01 7.74 9.19
CA PRO A 170 11.63 8.95 8.46
C PRO A 170 12.64 9.10 7.31
N SER A 171 12.18 9.37 6.09
CA SER A 171 13.11 9.36 4.96
C SER A 171 14.24 10.33 5.28
N LEU A 172 15.48 9.82 5.36
CA LEU A 172 16.66 10.63 5.73
C LEU A 172 16.74 11.88 4.85
N ARG A 173 16.20 11.77 3.63
CA ARG A 173 16.01 12.83 2.65
C ARG A 173 15.07 13.94 3.14
N ASP A 174 13.86 13.62 3.61
CA ASP A 174 12.86 14.64 4.00
C ASP A 174 13.30 15.39 5.25
N ASP A 175 13.93 14.71 6.20
CA ASP A 175 14.48 15.36 7.40
C ASP A 175 15.69 16.25 7.11
N THR A 176 16.49 15.89 6.11
CA THR A 176 17.61 16.73 5.64
C THR A 176 17.09 17.98 4.93
N LEU A 177 16.09 17.84 4.05
CA LEU A 177 15.51 18.96 3.30
C LEU A 177 14.68 19.90 4.19
N ALA A 178 14.07 19.39 5.25
CA ALA A 178 13.35 20.19 6.25
C ALA A 178 14.26 20.84 7.30
N GLY A 179 15.59 20.65 7.22
CA GLY A 179 16.56 21.22 8.17
C GLY A 179 16.53 20.60 9.58
N ARG A 180 15.80 19.49 9.77
CA ARG A 180 15.70 18.76 11.05
C ARG A 180 16.93 17.87 11.31
N MET A 181 17.70 17.61 10.26
CA MET A 181 18.93 16.81 10.29
C MET A 181 19.96 17.41 9.34
N SER A 182 21.24 17.40 9.72
CA SER A 182 22.32 17.79 8.80
C SER A 182 22.56 16.70 7.74
N LEU A 183 23.01 17.10 6.56
CA LEU A 183 23.40 16.16 5.49
C LEU A 183 24.44 15.14 5.99
N GLU A 184 25.38 15.60 6.82
CA GLU A 184 26.41 14.74 7.43
C GLU A 184 25.79 13.63 8.29
N LYS A 185 24.81 13.98 9.14
CA LYS A 185 24.12 13.00 9.98
C LYS A 185 23.26 12.04 9.16
N ALA A 186 22.63 12.52 8.10
CA ALA A 186 21.85 11.69 7.19
C ALA A 186 22.72 10.64 6.47
N VAL A 187 23.90 11.06 5.98
CA VAL A 187 24.87 10.17 5.34
C VAL A 187 25.39 9.14 6.32
N MET A 188 25.70 9.53 7.56
CA MET A 188 26.15 8.59 8.60
C MET A 188 25.08 7.55 8.93
N GLU A 189 23.81 7.94 9.04
CA GLU A 189 22.73 7.01 9.37
C GLU A 189 22.47 6.03 8.22
N PHE A 190 22.48 6.52 6.98
CA PHE A 190 22.38 5.67 5.79
C PHE A 190 23.55 4.68 5.68
N GLU A 191 24.78 5.16 5.92
CA GLU A 191 25.97 4.32 5.93
C GLU A 191 25.90 3.25 7.05
N ARG A 192 25.43 3.64 8.24
CA ARG A 192 25.22 2.74 9.38
C ARG A 192 24.23 1.62 9.04
N GLU A 193 23.09 1.97 8.43
CA GLU A 193 22.05 1.01 8.07
C GLU A 193 22.56 -0.02 7.07
N ILE A 194 23.21 0.43 5.99
CA ILE A 194 23.76 -0.43 4.94
C ILE A 194 24.85 -1.37 5.49
N ILE A 195 25.75 -0.86 6.34
CA ILE A 195 26.80 -1.67 6.96
C ILE A 195 26.18 -2.73 7.88
N LEU A 196 25.20 -2.37 8.69
CA LEU A 196 24.51 -3.31 9.57
C LEU A 196 23.76 -4.40 8.80
N ASP A 197 23.07 -4.05 7.71
CA ASP A 197 22.37 -5.03 6.87
C ASP A 197 23.35 -5.99 6.18
N ALA A 198 24.45 -5.46 5.64
CA ALA A 198 25.50 -6.28 5.05
C ALA A 198 26.16 -7.23 6.07
N LEU A 199 26.42 -6.76 7.29
CA LEU A 199 26.93 -7.60 8.37
C LEU A 199 25.93 -8.70 8.74
N LYS A 200 24.65 -8.38 8.90
CA LYS A 200 23.60 -9.38 9.20
C LYS A 200 23.51 -10.46 8.11
N ARG A 201 23.45 -10.07 6.83
CA ARG A 201 23.37 -11.00 5.69
C ARG A 201 24.58 -11.93 5.57
N THR A 202 25.71 -11.53 6.15
CA THR A 202 26.97 -12.27 6.10
C THR A 202 27.34 -12.89 7.44
N ASN A 203 26.39 -13.00 8.39
CA ASN A 203 26.63 -13.52 9.74
C ASN A 203 27.81 -12.83 10.45
N TYR A 204 27.92 -11.52 10.28
CA TYR A 204 28.96 -10.64 10.82
C TYR A 204 30.39 -10.96 10.34
N VAL A 205 30.53 -11.68 9.22
CA VAL A 205 31.84 -11.89 8.60
C VAL A 205 32.23 -10.64 7.80
N GLN A 206 33.05 -9.77 8.42
CA GLN A 206 33.45 -8.47 7.85
C GLN A 206 34.04 -8.55 6.44
N THR A 207 34.81 -9.59 6.12
CA THR A 207 35.38 -9.76 4.78
C THR A 207 34.28 -9.97 3.72
N HIS A 208 33.23 -10.73 4.06
CA HIS A 208 32.11 -10.95 3.16
C HIS A 208 31.20 -9.71 3.07
N ALA A 209 30.96 -9.03 4.20
CA ALA A 209 30.22 -7.77 4.21
C ALA A 209 30.92 -6.69 3.35
N ALA A 210 32.25 -6.59 3.45
CA ALA A 210 33.04 -5.64 2.66
C ALA A 210 32.94 -5.95 1.16
N ASN A 211 33.05 -7.23 0.78
CA ASN A 211 32.88 -7.68 -0.61
C ASN A 211 31.47 -7.40 -1.14
N LEU A 212 30.44 -7.63 -0.31
CA LEU A 212 29.04 -7.37 -0.66
C LEU A 212 28.79 -5.87 -0.92
N LEU A 213 29.46 -5.02 -0.15
CA LEU A 213 29.39 -3.56 -0.28
C LEU A 213 30.36 -2.98 -1.32
N GLY A 214 31.16 -3.82 -1.99
CA GLY A 214 32.13 -3.39 -3.00
C GLY A 214 33.29 -2.54 -2.45
N ILE A 215 33.60 -2.63 -1.15
CA ILE A 215 34.67 -1.89 -0.50
C ILE A 215 35.74 -2.81 0.09
N SER A 216 36.92 -2.28 0.37
CA SER A 216 37.96 -3.06 1.06
C SER A 216 37.59 -3.35 2.52
N ARG A 217 38.03 -4.50 3.05
CA ARG A 217 37.86 -4.84 4.48
C ARG A 217 38.41 -3.75 5.41
N ARG A 218 39.52 -3.11 5.03
CA ARG A 218 40.13 -2.01 5.79
C ARG A 218 39.21 -0.79 5.83
N MET A 219 38.56 -0.46 4.71
CA MET A 219 37.59 0.64 4.62
C MET A 219 36.34 0.33 5.45
N LEU A 220 35.82 -0.89 5.36
CA LEU A 220 34.69 -1.32 6.19
C LEU A 220 35.01 -1.18 7.68
N LYS A 221 36.18 -1.66 8.11
CA LYS A 221 36.61 -1.53 9.51
C LYS A 221 36.67 -0.08 9.96
N TYR A 222 37.29 0.80 9.18
CA TYR A 222 37.35 2.23 9.48
C TYR A 222 35.96 2.86 9.63
N ARG A 223 35.02 2.52 8.75
CA ARG A 223 33.62 3.00 8.82
C ARG A 223 32.89 2.45 10.04
N MET A 224 33.08 1.17 10.37
CA MET A 224 32.53 0.58 11.59
C MET A 224 33.04 1.27 12.86
N ASP A 225 34.34 1.56 12.93
CA ASP A 225 34.95 2.25 14.08
C ASP A 225 34.42 3.69 14.19
N THR A 226 34.29 4.39 13.06
CA THR A 226 33.76 5.77 12.99
C THR A 226 32.29 5.84 13.41
N LEU A 227 31.49 4.82 13.06
CA LEU A 227 30.06 4.75 13.34
C LEU A 227 29.74 4.04 14.67
N GLY A 228 30.75 3.56 15.41
CA GLY A 228 30.56 2.82 16.66
C GLY A 228 29.79 1.51 16.49
N ILE A 229 30.03 0.76 15.41
CA ILE A 229 29.39 -0.52 15.11
C ILE A 229 30.27 -1.66 15.67
N GLY A 230 29.87 -2.22 16.82
CA GLY A 230 30.51 -3.36 17.47
C GLY A 230 29.90 -4.72 17.07
N ARG A 231 30.61 -5.81 17.37
CA ARG A 231 30.08 -7.18 17.25
C ARG A 231 29.06 -7.40 18.38
N PRO A 232 27.91 -8.05 18.15
CA PRO A 232 27.06 -8.50 19.24
C PRO A 232 27.84 -9.54 20.08
N ASP A 233 27.99 -9.28 21.37
CA ASP A 233 28.66 -10.19 22.31
C ASP A 233 27.87 -11.50 22.43
N ASN A 234 28.50 -12.62 22.05
CA ASN A 234 28.04 -13.97 22.39
C ASN A 234 28.59 -14.35 23.77
N SER A 235 28.13 -13.71 24.84
CA SER A 235 28.49 -14.08 26.21
C SER A 235 27.24 -14.20 27.10
N THR A 236 26.42 -15.21 26.82
CA THR A 236 25.49 -15.77 27.83
C THR A 236 25.27 -17.26 27.58
N THR A 237 26.31 -18.05 27.79
CA THR A 237 26.18 -19.48 28.14
C THR A 237 27.25 -19.76 29.19
N GLN A 238 26.94 -19.41 30.44
CA GLN A 238 27.54 -20.09 31.58
C GLN A 238 26.54 -21.16 31.99
N ASP A 239 26.90 -22.40 31.69
CA ASP A 239 26.30 -23.60 32.24
C ASP A 239 26.34 -23.53 33.76
N SER A 240 25.17 -23.48 34.40
CA SER A 240 25.00 -23.84 35.80
C SER A 240 24.76 -25.34 35.89
N GLU A 241 25.85 -26.12 36.00
CA GLU A 241 25.78 -27.49 36.50
C GLU A 241 25.38 -27.47 37.99
N PRO A 242 24.42 -28.32 38.43
CA PRO A 242 24.10 -28.49 39.83
C PRO A 242 25.10 -29.46 40.49
N HIS A 243 25.88 -28.98 41.45
CA HIS A 243 26.62 -29.83 42.37
C HIS A 243 25.64 -30.63 43.24
N MET A 244 25.59 -31.95 43.02
CA MET A 244 25.20 -32.93 44.05
C MET A 244 26.24 -32.89 45.18
N GLN A 245 25.78 -32.82 46.43
CA GLN A 245 26.54 -33.25 47.59
C GLN A 245 25.86 -34.47 48.19
N GLU A 246 26.70 -35.44 48.54
CA GLU A 246 26.42 -36.68 49.28
C GLU A 246 25.88 -36.44 50.69
#